data_AF-A0A1R1AF01-F1
#
_entry.id   AF-A0A1R1AF01-F1
#
_cell.length_a   1.000
_cell.length_b   1.000
_cell.length_c   1.000
_cell.angle_alpha   90.00
_cell.angle_beta   90.00
_cell.angle_gamma   90.00
#
_symmetry.space_group_name_H-M   'P 1'
#
loop_
_entity.id
_entity.type
_entity.pdbx_description
1 polymer ?
#
loop_
_entity_poly.entity_id
_entity_poly.type
_entity_poly.pdbx_seq_one_letter_code
_entity_poly.pdbx_strand_id
1 'polypeptide(L)' 'MYEEVGFVAYYFHWSHDEIMSMEHAERRRWCDEISKINRKMNDESDSGKKNIFDVFGKR' A
#
# COMPACT_ATOMS: atom_id res chain seq x y z
N MET A 1 1.92 -8.35 -9.22
CA MET A 1 3.12 -7.51 -9.40
C MET A 1 2.73 -6.07 -9.74
N TYR A 2 2.00 -5.81 -10.85
CA TYR A 2 1.62 -4.43 -11.24
C TYR A 2 0.75 -3.68 -10.22
N GLU A 3 -0.13 -4.38 -9.51
CA GLU A 3 -1.02 -3.76 -8.51
C GLU A 3 -0.25 -3.21 -7.30
N GLU A 4 0.78 -3.92 -6.82
CA GLU A 4 1.65 -3.48 -5.72
C GLU A 4 2.47 -2.25 -6.13
N VAL A 5 2.96 -2.26 -7.37
CA VAL A 5 3.72 -1.14 -7.93
C VAL A 5 2.84 0.09 -8.07
N GLY A 6 1.63 -0.05 -8.60
CA GLY A 6 0.67 1.04 -8.71
C GLY A 6 0.26 1.60 -7.34
N PHE A 7 0.11 0.73 -6.33
CA PHE A 7 -0.23 1.15 -4.97
C PHE A 7 0.89 2.00 -4.33
N VAL A 8 2.12 1.51 -4.37
CA VAL A 8 3.28 2.23 -3.83
C VAL A 8 3.48 3.55 -4.59
N ALA A 9 3.39 3.54 -5.92
CA ALA A 9 3.50 4.75 -6.74
C ALA A 9 2.40 5.77 -6.45
N TYR A 10 1.18 5.34 -6.16
CA TYR A 10 0.06 6.23 -5.84
C TYR A 10 0.26 6.98 -4.51
N TYR A 11 0.77 6.31 -3.47
CA TYR A 11 0.93 6.92 -2.14
C TYR A 11 2.26 7.62 -1.92
N PHE A 12 3.36 7.07 -2.44
CA PHE A 12 4.70 7.64 -2.24
C PHE A 12 5.24 8.40 -3.44
N HIS A 13 4.55 8.33 -4.59
CA HIS A 13 4.98 8.98 -5.82
C HIS A 13 6.39 8.59 -6.29
N TRP A 14 6.85 7.41 -5.88
CA TRP A 14 8.10 6.83 -6.36
C TRP A 14 7.98 6.44 -7.83
N SER A 15 9.11 6.49 -8.55
CA SER A 15 9.14 6.10 -9.94
C SER A 15 8.90 4.59 -10.10
N HIS A 16 8.37 4.20 -11.24
CA HIS A 16 8.14 2.79 -11.56
C HIS A 16 9.43 1.97 -11.43
N ASP A 17 10.55 2.52 -11.91
CA ASP A 17 11.85 1.85 -11.92
C ASP A 17 12.37 1.61 -10.50
N GLU A 18 12.22 2.58 -9.59
CA GLU A 18 12.60 2.42 -8.18
C GLU A 18 11.81 1.28 -7.52
N ILE A 19 10.50 1.22 -7.73
CA ILE A 19 9.65 0.18 -7.12
C ILE A 19 9.94 -1.20 -7.73
N MET A 20 10.24 -1.26 -9.02
CA MET A 20 10.61 -2.50 -9.71
C MET A 20 12.00 -2.99 -9.30
N SER A 21 12.90 -2.10 -8.89
CA SER A 21 14.22 -2.44 -8.35
C SER A 21 14.18 -3.11 -6.97
N MET A 22 13.08 -2.92 -6.22
CA MET A 22 12.89 -3.54 -4.91
C MET A 22 12.64 -5.04 -5.00
N GLU A 23 13.01 -5.77 -3.94
CA GLU A 23 12.60 -7.16 -3.79
C GLU A 23 11.08 -7.27 -3.61
N HIS A 24 10.47 -8.38 -4.04
CA HIS A 24 9.02 -8.56 -3.90
C HIS A 24 8.57 -8.49 -2.44
N ALA A 25 9.37 -9.04 -1.52
CA ALA A 25 9.11 -8.97 -0.08
C ALA A 25 9.13 -7.52 0.45
N GLU A 26 9.99 -6.67 -0.11
CA GLU A 26 10.08 -5.27 0.27
C GLU A 26 8.86 -4.49 -0.22
N ARG A 27 8.43 -4.70 -1.48
CA ARG A 27 7.18 -4.12 -2.00
C ARG A 27 5.97 -4.49 -1.13
N ARG A 28 5.87 -5.77 -0.73
CA ARG A 28 4.80 -6.24 0.17
C ARG A 28 4.82 -5.51 1.52
N ARG A 29 6.01 -5.34 2.10
CA ARG A 29 6.18 -4.62 3.37
C ARG A 29 5.71 -3.17 3.24
N TRP A 30 6.08 -2.48 2.16
CA TRP A 30 5.61 -1.12 1.91
C TRP A 30 4.09 -1.04 1.76
N CYS A 31 3.46 -1.99 1.08
CA CYS A 31 2.01 -2.06 1.00
C CYS A 31 1.34 -2.16 2.40
N ASP A 32 1.92 -2.98 3.28
CA ASP A 32 1.41 -3.16 4.66
C ASP A 32 1.59 -1.88 5.49
N GLU A 33 2.74 -1.22 5.39
CA GLU A 33 3.01 0.03 6.11
C GLU A 33 2.09 1.18 5.66
N ILE A 34 1.91 1.36 4.36
CA ILE A 34 0.96 2.35 3.82
C ILE A 34 -0.44 2.07 4.37
N SER A 35 -0.88 0.81 4.37
CA SER A 35 -2.19 0.43 4.89
C SER A 35 -2.32 0.68 6.39
N LYS A 36 -1.27 0.44 7.18
CA LYS A 36 -1.24 0.78 8.62
C LYS A 36 -1.35 2.28 8.86
N ILE A 37 -0.58 3.08 8.11
CA ILE A 37 -0.60 4.55 8.19
C ILE A 37 -2.00 5.06 7.83
N ASN A 38 -2.57 4.60 6.72
CA ASN A 38 -3.89 5.01 6.27
C ASN A 38 -5.00 4.60 7.23
N ARG A 39 -4.92 3.40 7.85
CA ARG A 39 -5.84 3.00 8.92
C ARG A 39 -5.73 3.91 10.13
N LYS A 40 -4.52 4.16 10.63
CA LYS A 40 -4.30 5.05 11.77
C LYS A 40 -4.83 6.47 11.51
N MET A 41 -4.62 7.00 10.31
CA MET A 41 -5.12 8.32 9.93
C MET A 41 -6.66 8.36 9.81
N ASN A 42 -7.28 7.31 9.25
CA ASN A 42 -8.73 7.24 9.12
C ASN A 42 -9.45 6.91 10.44
N ASP A 43 -8.80 6.19 11.36
CA ASP A 43 -9.35 5.90 12.70
C ASP A 43 -9.46 7.17 13.57
N GLU A 44 -8.63 8.19 13.31
CA GLU A 44 -8.77 9.52 13.93
C GLU A 44 -9.91 10.35 13.31
N SER A 45 -10.42 9.95 12.13
CA SER A 45 -11.46 10.64 11.37
C SER A 45 -12.59 9.68 11.01
N ASP A 46 -13.34 9.24 12.03
CA ASP A 46 -14.54 8.40 11.96
C ASP A 46 -15.22 8.31 10.57
N SER A 47 -14.94 7.25 9.81
CA SER A 47 -15.84 6.66 8.81
C SER A 47 -15.17 5.46 8.14
N GLY A 48 -15.74 4.27 8.33
CA GLY A 48 -15.30 2.96 7.84
C GLY A 48 -15.14 2.82 6.31
N LYS A 49 -14.20 3.56 5.73
CA LYS A 49 -13.72 3.36 4.36
C LYS A 49 -12.79 2.16 4.39
N LYS A 50 -13.30 1.00 3.97
CA LYS A 50 -12.45 -0.15 3.64
C LYS A 50 -11.29 0.34 2.78
N ASN A 51 -10.06 0.01 3.16
CA ASN A 51 -8.95 0.23 2.25
C ASN A 51 -9.26 -0.61 1.02
N ILE A 52 -9.18 -0.01 -0.18
CA ILE A 52 -9.40 -0.72 -1.45
C ILE A 52 -8.50 -1.97 -1.57
N PHE A 53 -7.44 -2.03 -0.75
CA PHE A 53 -6.44 -3.08 -0.71
C PHE A 53 -6.55 -4.02 0.51
N ASP A 54 -7.58 -3.91 1.36
CA ASP A 54 -7.88 -4.95 2.36
C ASP A 54 -8.30 -6.29 1.69
N VAL A 55 -8.46 -6.29 0.35
CA VAL A 55 -8.68 -7.48 -0.49
C VAL A 55 -7.43 -8.39 -0.56
N PHE A 56 -6.22 -7.85 -0.37
CA PHE A 56 -4.97 -8.58 -0.56
C PHE A 56 -4.52 -9.43 0.65
N GLY A 57 -5.16 -9.26 1.81
CA GLY A 57 -4.84 -9.98 3.06
C GLY A 57 -5.53 -11.33 3.24
N LYS A 58 -6.24 -11.84 2.21
CA LYS A 58 -7.07 -13.06 2.28
C LYS A 58 -6.52 -14.28 1.53
N ARG A 59 -5.24 -14.29 1.17
CA ARG A 59 -4.57 -15.45 0.56
C ARG A 59 -3.67 -16.15 1.56
#